data_AF-A0A662I736-F1
#
_entry.id   AF-A0A662I736-F1
#
_cell.length_a   1.000
_cell.length_b   1.000
_cell.length_c   1.000
_cell.angle_alpha   90.00
_cell.angle_beta   90.00
_cell.angle_gamma   90.00
#
_symmetry.space_group_name_H-M   'P 1'
#
loop_
_entity.id
_entity.type
_entity.pdbx_description
1 polymer ?
#
loop_
_entity_poly.entity_id
_entity_poly.type
_entity_poly.pdbx_seq_one_letter_code
_entity_poly.pdbx_strand_id
1 'polypeptide(L)'
;MPRTRKPAEALRRAARILFFRTHSKPGVKGWELRRALGSDYLSVIKSLNEYLAPLGLEVRAVTEDGRRLNLDEETGEHSRAIYVVTLKTQPTLTELKTSGWRVDDIAVLASAILYLYSNNGRAKRSDVENALKQKFQLWRLRAAIDKLVRAGYLDERDGVLSIGWRSYAEIDIEKFVMRKQ
;
A
#
# COMPACT_ATOMS: atom_id res chain seq x y z
N MET A 1 -9.99 26.60 -12.75
CA MET A 1 -10.91 26.99 -11.66
C MET A 1 -10.13 27.01 -10.35
N PRO A 2 -10.22 28.05 -9.51
CA PRO A 2 -9.56 28.03 -8.21
C PRO A 2 -10.33 27.08 -7.29
N ARG A 3 -9.73 25.95 -6.91
CA ARG A 3 -10.33 25.00 -5.95
C ARG A 3 -10.50 25.71 -4.61
N THR A 4 -11.73 25.82 -4.15
CA THR A 4 -12.11 26.40 -2.85
C THR A 4 -11.32 25.71 -1.73
N ARG A 5 -10.50 26.47 -0.98
CA ARG A 5 -9.78 25.95 0.19
C ARG A 5 -10.79 25.32 1.15
N LYS A 6 -10.73 23.99 1.32
CA LYS A 6 -11.55 23.27 2.29
C LYS A 6 -11.21 23.74 3.72
N PRO A 7 -12.15 23.58 4.68
CA PRO A 7 -11.92 24.01 6.05
C PRO A 7 -10.61 23.41 6.61
N ALA A 8 -9.77 24.26 7.20
CA ALA A 8 -8.46 23.83 7.72
C ALA A 8 -8.57 22.70 8.76
N GLU A 9 -9.67 22.64 9.50
CA GLU A 9 -9.94 21.56 10.45
C GLU A 9 -10.14 20.20 9.78
N ALA A 10 -10.88 20.15 8.67
CA ALA A 10 -11.13 18.91 7.92
C ALA A 10 -9.81 18.34 7.35
N LEU A 11 -8.94 19.20 6.83
CA LEU A 11 -7.60 18.83 6.36
C LEU A 11 -6.73 18.27 7.48
N ARG A 12 -6.68 18.95 8.64
CA ARG A 12 -5.93 18.47 9.82
C ARG A 12 -6.46 17.12 10.30
N ARG A 13 -7.78 16.94 10.30
CA ARG A 13 -8.42 15.69 10.70
C ARG A 13 -8.08 14.56 9.73
N ALA A 14 -8.17 14.81 8.41
CA ALA A 14 -7.79 13.84 7.38
C ALA A 14 -6.32 13.43 7.49
N ALA A 15 -5.41 14.39 7.68
CA ALA A 15 -3.99 14.12 7.88
C ALA A 15 -3.77 13.23 9.11
N ARG A 16 -4.39 13.55 10.26
CA ARG A 16 -4.27 12.73 11.47
C ARG A 16 -4.72 11.29 11.24
N ILE A 17 -5.87 11.11 10.59
CA ILE A 17 -6.45 9.79 10.31
C ILE A 17 -5.56 8.97 9.36
N LEU A 18 -4.95 9.60 8.35
CA LEU A 18 -4.14 8.89 7.37
C LEU A 18 -2.70 8.62 7.82
N PHE A 19 -2.10 9.51 8.61
CA PHE A 19 -0.73 9.34 9.11
C PHE A 19 -0.66 8.47 10.36
N PHE A 20 -1.64 8.57 11.26
CA PHE A 20 -1.64 7.79 12.49
C PHE A 20 -2.46 6.53 12.31
N ARG A 21 -1.87 5.42 12.74
CA ARG A 21 -2.39 4.08 12.53
C ARG A 21 -3.60 3.84 13.44
N THR A 22 -4.77 3.64 12.83
CA THR A 22 -6.00 3.25 13.54
C THR A 22 -6.10 1.72 13.72
N HIS A 23 -5.52 0.93 12.80
CA HIS A 23 -5.71 -0.53 12.70
C HIS A 23 -4.40 -1.33 12.61
N SER A 24 -4.53 -2.66 12.69
CA SER A 24 -3.40 -3.59 12.55
C SER A 24 -2.80 -3.64 11.14
N LYS A 25 -3.52 -3.23 10.09
CA LYS A 25 -2.95 -2.98 8.75
C LYS A 25 -2.97 -1.47 8.47
N PRO A 26 -1.97 -0.90 7.78
CA PRO A 26 -1.95 0.52 7.42
C PRO A 26 -3.14 0.91 6.54
N GLY A 27 -3.41 2.22 6.46
CA GLY A 27 -4.49 2.76 5.63
C GLY A 27 -5.85 2.79 6.32
N VAL A 28 -6.79 3.47 5.67
CA VAL A 28 -8.11 3.81 6.23
C VAL A 28 -9.17 3.52 5.19
N LYS A 29 -10.29 2.92 5.60
CA LYS A 29 -11.39 2.63 4.67
C LYS A 29 -12.13 3.92 4.29
N GLY A 30 -12.58 4.00 3.03
CA GLY A 30 -13.34 5.15 2.54
C GLY A 30 -14.58 5.47 3.38
N TRP A 31 -15.29 4.45 3.86
CA TRP A 31 -16.45 4.65 4.76
C TRP A 31 -16.05 5.25 6.12
N GLU A 32 -14.84 4.98 6.62
CA GLU A 32 -14.32 5.57 7.86
C GLU A 32 -13.99 7.04 7.63
N LEU A 33 -13.37 7.37 6.49
CA LEU A 33 -13.13 8.75 6.08
C LEU A 33 -14.44 9.52 5.91
N ARG A 34 -15.44 8.93 5.24
CA ARG A 34 -16.77 9.53 5.08
C ARG A 34 -17.44 9.79 6.43
N ARG A 35 -17.33 8.86 7.38
CA ARG A 35 -17.87 9.02 8.73
C ARG A 35 -17.18 10.15 9.49
N ALA A 36 -15.86 10.32 9.32
CA ALA A 36 -15.07 11.31 10.06
C ALA A 36 -15.06 12.72 9.44
N LEU A 37 -15.16 12.81 8.11
CA LEU A 37 -14.99 14.03 7.32
C LEU A 37 -16.29 14.50 6.64
N GLY A 38 -17.33 13.65 6.59
CA GLY A 38 -18.61 13.93 5.96
C GLY A 38 -18.76 13.34 4.55
N SER A 39 -19.89 13.61 3.90
CA SER A 39 -20.20 13.12 2.55
C SER A 39 -19.18 13.56 1.49
N ASP A 40 -18.60 14.74 1.67
CA ASP A 40 -17.64 15.38 0.77
C ASP A 40 -16.16 15.03 1.11
N TYR A 41 -15.92 13.89 1.76
CA TYR A 41 -14.57 13.48 2.18
C TYR A 41 -13.58 13.40 1.00
N LEU A 42 -14.02 13.00 -0.20
CA LEU A 42 -13.15 12.89 -1.37
C LEU A 42 -12.49 14.22 -1.73
N SER A 43 -13.22 15.33 -1.66
CA SER A 43 -12.64 16.65 -1.95
C SER A 43 -11.65 17.10 -0.88
N VAL A 44 -11.86 16.70 0.39
CA VAL A 44 -10.90 16.90 1.48
C VAL A 44 -9.62 16.09 1.22
N ILE A 45 -9.75 14.85 0.78
CA ILE A 45 -8.61 13.99 0.42
C ILE A 45 -7.84 14.54 -0.77
N LYS A 46 -8.53 15.00 -1.83
CA LYS A 46 -7.90 15.68 -2.98
C LYS A 46 -7.10 16.89 -2.53
N SER A 47 -7.71 17.73 -1.69
CA SER A 47 -7.05 18.92 -1.16
C SER A 47 -5.82 18.54 -0.33
N LEU A 48 -5.94 17.53 0.55
CA LEU A 48 -4.79 17.03 1.32
C LEU A 48 -3.68 16.48 0.41
N ASN A 49 -4.03 15.77 -0.66
CA ASN A 49 -3.07 15.26 -1.63
C ASN A 49 -2.25 16.39 -2.27
N GLU A 50 -2.89 17.52 -2.59
CA GLU A 50 -2.20 18.72 -3.10
C GLU A 50 -1.23 19.32 -2.05
N TYR A 51 -1.60 19.33 -0.77
CA TYR A 51 -0.69 19.78 0.31
C TYR A 51 0.49 18.84 0.54
N LEU A 52 0.32 17.54 0.27
CA LEU A 52 1.36 16.52 0.44
C LEU A 52 2.33 16.46 -0.75
N ALA A 53 1.89 16.85 -1.94
CA ALA A 53 2.69 16.75 -3.16
C ALA A 53 4.05 17.45 -3.09
N PRO A 54 4.20 18.67 -2.51
CA PRO A 54 5.50 19.33 -2.34
C PRO A 54 6.45 18.58 -1.39
N LEU A 55 5.92 17.74 -0.50
CA LEU A 55 6.70 16.91 0.43
C LEU A 55 7.14 15.59 -0.20
N GLY A 56 6.85 15.36 -1.49
CA GLY A 56 7.10 14.08 -2.15
C GLY A 56 6.14 12.97 -1.71
N LEU A 57 5.01 13.33 -1.11
CA LEU A 57 3.99 12.41 -0.62
C LEU A 57 2.71 12.51 -1.47
N GLU A 58 1.94 11.44 -1.48
CA GLU A 58 0.62 11.42 -2.11
C GLU A 58 -0.34 10.46 -1.39
N VAL A 59 -1.64 10.72 -1.49
CA VAL A 59 -2.70 9.82 -1.04
C VAL A 59 -3.08 8.92 -2.22
N ARG A 60 -2.94 7.61 -2.05
CA ARG A 60 -3.43 6.62 -3.01
C ARG A 60 -4.68 5.93 -2.46
N ALA A 61 -5.68 5.73 -3.32
CA ALA A 61 -6.86 4.93 -3.05
C ALA A 61 -6.72 3.59 -3.78
N VAL A 62 -6.87 2.48 -3.06
CA VAL A 62 -6.69 1.14 -3.62
C VAL A 62 -7.81 0.22 -3.11
N THR A 63 -8.38 -0.59 -4.00
CA THR A 63 -9.36 -1.61 -3.62
C THR A 63 -8.68 -2.78 -2.90
N GLU A 64 -9.46 -3.65 -2.25
CA GLU A 64 -8.87 -4.83 -1.57
C GLU A 64 -8.20 -5.81 -2.54
N ASP A 65 -8.69 -5.89 -3.78
CA ASP A 65 -8.12 -6.67 -4.88
C ASP A 65 -6.90 -6.01 -5.53
N GLY A 66 -6.50 -4.81 -5.09
CA GLY A 66 -5.26 -4.16 -5.55
C GLY A 66 -5.42 -3.18 -6.71
N ARG A 67 -6.63 -2.83 -7.12
CA ARG A 67 -6.86 -1.83 -8.16
C ARG A 67 -6.69 -0.43 -7.60
N ARG A 68 -5.82 0.38 -8.21
CA ARG A 68 -5.69 1.80 -7.87
C ARG A 68 -6.90 2.56 -8.42
N LEU A 69 -7.53 3.37 -7.59
CA LEU A 69 -8.63 4.24 -7.97
C LEU A 69 -8.11 5.65 -8.22
N ASN A 70 -8.68 6.30 -9.23
CA ASN A 70 -8.43 7.70 -9.51
C ASN A 70 -9.23 8.56 -8.52
N LEU A 71 -8.56 9.42 -7.75
CA LEU A 71 -9.25 10.30 -6.81
C LEU A 71 -10.24 11.23 -7.52
N ASP A 72 -10.00 11.59 -8.79
CA ASP A 72 -10.86 12.50 -9.53
C ASP A 72 -12.20 11.88 -9.98
N GLU A 73 -12.32 10.56 -9.97
CA GLU A 73 -13.54 9.84 -10.37
C GLU A 73 -14.45 9.59 -9.17
N GLU A 74 -15.70 10.06 -9.21
CA GLU A 74 -16.66 9.79 -8.13
C GLU A 74 -17.37 8.45 -8.35
N THR A 75 -16.65 7.35 -8.08
CA THR A 75 -17.20 5.99 -8.12
C THR A 75 -17.69 5.53 -6.74
N GLY A 76 -18.68 4.63 -6.71
CA GLY A 76 -19.12 3.97 -5.48
C GLY A 76 -18.02 3.11 -4.81
N GLU A 77 -16.98 2.73 -5.56
CA GLU A 77 -15.84 1.94 -5.07
C GLU A 77 -15.02 2.71 -4.02
N HIS A 78 -14.97 4.04 -4.09
CA HIS A 78 -14.24 4.88 -3.15
C HIS A 78 -14.65 4.66 -1.69
N SER A 79 -15.90 4.27 -1.43
CA SER A 79 -16.38 3.97 -0.07
C SER A 79 -15.71 2.72 0.52
N ARG A 80 -15.38 1.73 -0.32
CA ARG A 80 -14.76 0.45 0.10
C ARG A 80 -13.24 0.44 -0.02
N ALA A 81 -12.70 1.37 -0.80
CA ALA A 81 -11.27 1.53 -1.01
C ALA A 81 -10.51 1.82 0.29
N ILE A 82 -9.24 1.46 0.29
CA ILE A 82 -8.26 1.74 1.31
C ILE A 82 -7.46 2.96 0.86
N TYR A 83 -7.43 3.99 1.69
CA TYR A 83 -6.66 5.20 1.47
C TYR A 83 -5.39 5.14 2.30
N VAL A 84 -4.26 5.41 1.68
CA VAL A 84 -2.95 5.37 2.33
C VAL A 84 -2.07 6.50 1.79
N VAL A 85 -1.23 7.07 2.65
CA VAL A 85 -0.19 8.01 2.23
C VAL A 85 1.04 7.19 1.78
N THR A 86 1.54 7.50 0.60
CA THR A 86 2.69 6.83 -0.02
C THR A 86 3.70 7.85 -0.52
N LEU A 87 4.92 7.41 -0.80
CA LEU A 87 5.90 8.22 -1.51
C LEU A 87 5.47 8.38 -2.97
N LYS A 88 5.53 9.61 -3.47
CA LYS A 88 5.24 9.94 -4.88
C LYS A 88 6.30 9.40 -5.83
N THR A 89 7.53 9.28 -5.35
CA THR A 89 8.68 8.76 -6.09
C THR A 89 9.30 7.57 -5.37
N GLN A 90 10.16 6.83 -6.08
CA GLN A 90 10.91 5.75 -5.46
C GLN A 90 11.79 6.30 -4.33
N PRO A 91 11.84 5.62 -3.18
CA PRO A 91 12.69 6.03 -2.08
C PRO A 91 14.17 5.92 -2.47
N THR A 92 14.95 6.87 -2.01
CA THR A 92 16.42 6.79 -2.05
C THR A 92 16.92 5.70 -1.11
N LEU A 93 18.18 5.25 -1.32
CA LEU A 93 18.80 4.27 -0.42
C LEU A 93 18.88 4.75 1.03
N THR A 94 19.06 6.06 1.24
CA THR A 94 19.09 6.66 2.58
C THR A 94 17.74 6.56 3.26
N GLU A 95 16.65 6.91 2.56
CA GLU A 95 15.29 6.81 3.08
C GLU A 95 14.90 5.36 3.38
N LEU A 96 15.30 4.40 2.53
CA LEU A 96 15.10 2.97 2.78
C LEU A 96 15.79 2.51 4.06
N LYS A 97 17.03 2.95 4.32
CA LYS A 97 17.75 2.60 5.56
C LYS A 97 17.04 3.13 6.81
N THR A 98 16.39 4.29 6.72
CA THR A 98 15.64 4.89 7.83
C THR A 98 14.17 4.43 7.92
N SER A 99 13.68 3.66 6.96
CA SER A 99 12.27 3.24 6.87
C SER A 99 11.86 2.16 7.89
N GLY A 100 12.81 1.59 8.63
CA GLY A 100 12.59 0.44 9.52
C GLY A 100 12.49 -0.91 8.79
N TRP A 101 12.67 -0.93 7.47
CA TRP A 101 12.80 -2.15 6.69
C TRP A 101 14.25 -2.59 6.58
N ARG A 102 14.49 -3.89 6.73
CA ARG A 102 15.80 -4.48 6.43
C ARG A 102 15.88 -4.74 4.93
N VAL A 103 17.09 -4.65 4.37
CA VAL A 103 17.37 -5.02 2.97
C VAL A 103 16.88 -6.44 2.68
N ASP A 104 17.09 -7.37 3.61
CA ASP A 104 16.61 -8.76 3.49
C ASP A 104 15.08 -8.85 3.38
N ASP A 105 14.33 -8.04 4.14
CA ASP A 105 12.85 -8.04 4.11
C ASP A 105 12.35 -7.57 2.74
N ILE A 106 13.00 -6.54 2.18
CA ILE A 106 12.68 -6.00 0.85
C ILE A 106 13.04 -7.02 -0.23
N ALA A 107 14.16 -7.73 -0.09
CA ALA A 107 14.54 -8.80 -1.00
C ALA A 107 13.51 -9.95 -0.98
N VAL A 108 13.06 -10.36 0.20
CA VAL A 108 11.98 -11.36 0.34
C VAL A 108 10.69 -10.87 -0.30
N LEU A 109 10.30 -9.61 -0.09
CA LEU A 109 9.10 -9.03 -0.72
C LEU A 109 9.21 -9.07 -2.26
N ALA A 110 10.32 -8.59 -2.80
CA ALA A 110 10.58 -8.58 -4.24
C ALA A 110 10.50 -9.99 -4.84
N SER A 111 11.16 -10.96 -4.21
CA SER A 111 11.13 -12.36 -4.66
C SER A 111 9.75 -13.00 -4.53
N ALA A 112 9.02 -12.71 -3.45
CA ALA A 112 7.66 -13.22 -3.25
C ALA A 112 6.69 -12.65 -4.29
N ILE A 113 6.74 -11.34 -4.57
CA ILE A 113 5.92 -10.71 -5.61
C ILE A 113 6.19 -11.35 -6.97
N LEU A 114 7.47 -11.53 -7.34
CA LEU A 114 7.83 -12.15 -8.61
C LEU A 114 7.30 -13.58 -8.71
N TYR A 115 7.51 -14.39 -7.67
CA TYR A 115 7.02 -15.76 -7.64
C TYR A 115 5.49 -15.83 -7.73
N LEU A 116 4.78 -15.01 -6.94
CA LEU A 116 3.32 -14.96 -6.96
C LEU A 116 2.80 -14.51 -8.32
N TYR A 117 3.41 -13.49 -8.93
CA TYR A 117 3.03 -13.01 -10.26
C TYR A 117 3.17 -14.11 -11.32
N SER A 118 4.28 -14.87 -11.31
CA SER A 118 4.47 -16.03 -12.20
C SER A 118 3.47 -17.17 -11.95
N ASN A 119 2.75 -17.16 -10.83
CA ASN A 119 1.74 -18.14 -10.45
C ASN A 119 0.32 -17.52 -10.41
N ASN A 120 -0.01 -16.63 -11.35
CA ASN A 120 -1.33 -15.99 -11.45
C ASN A 120 -1.74 -15.20 -10.18
N GLY A 121 -0.77 -14.61 -9.49
CA GLY A 121 -0.98 -13.74 -8.33
C GLY A 121 -1.15 -14.46 -6.99
N ARG A 122 -1.13 -15.80 -6.95
CA ARG A 122 -1.37 -16.59 -5.71
C ARG A 122 -0.62 -17.92 -5.72
N ALA A 123 -0.14 -18.36 -4.55
CA ALA A 123 0.48 -19.67 -4.38
C ALA A 123 0.38 -20.16 -2.94
N LYS A 124 0.51 -21.47 -2.69
CA LYS A 124 0.60 -21.97 -1.31
C LYS A 124 1.84 -21.39 -0.64
N ARG A 125 1.72 -21.03 0.64
CA ARG A 125 2.82 -20.52 1.45
C ARG A 125 4.02 -21.46 1.45
N SER A 126 3.77 -22.77 1.55
CA SER A 126 4.80 -23.81 1.46
C SER A 126 5.62 -23.74 0.18
N ASP A 127 4.98 -23.41 -0.94
CA ASP A 127 5.60 -23.43 -2.26
C ASP A 127 6.48 -22.19 -2.43
N VAL A 128 6.00 -21.04 -1.97
CA VAL A 128 6.79 -19.81 -1.87
C VAL A 128 8.01 -20.02 -0.97
N GLU A 129 7.82 -20.61 0.22
CA GLU A 129 8.92 -20.90 1.15
C GLU A 129 9.95 -21.86 0.52
N ASN A 130 9.47 -22.90 -0.17
CA ASN A 130 10.34 -23.88 -0.83
C ASN A 130 11.12 -23.30 -2.01
N ALA A 131 10.52 -22.39 -2.78
CA ALA A 131 11.21 -21.71 -3.87
C ALA A 131 12.30 -20.75 -3.34
N LEU A 132 12.01 -20.05 -2.25
CA LEU A 132 12.89 -18.99 -1.74
C LEU A 132 13.95 -19.47 -0.73
N LYS A 133 13.77 -20.65 -0.09
CA LYS A 133 14.73 -21.17 0.92
C LYS A 133 16.13 -21.44 0.38
N GLN A 134 16.31 -21.55 -0.95
CA GLN A 134 17.66 -21.67 -1.54
C GLN A 134 18.47 -20.37 -1.43
N LYS A 135 17.80 -19.22 -1.32
CA LYS A 135 18.42 -17.89 -1.22
C LYS A 135 18.37 -17.31 0.18
N PHE A 136 17.44 -17.76 1.02
CA PHE A 136 17.23 -17.24 2.37
C PHE A 136 17.18 -18.36 3.41
N GLN A 137 17.73 -18.11 4.61
CA GLN A 137 17.56 -19.01 5.75
C GLN A 137 16.07 -19.14 6.09
N LEU A 138 15.56 -20.38 6.22
CA LEU A 138 14.12 -20.66 6.31
C LEU A 138 13.41 -19.92 7.45
N TRP A 139 13.98 -19.89 8.65
CA TRP A 139 13.39 -19.19 9.79
C TRP A 139 13.26 -17.68 9.55
N ARG A 140 14.26 -17.08 8.87
CA ARG A 140 14.29 -15.65 8.53
C ARG A 140 13.30 -15.34 7.41
N LEU A 141 13.20 -16.21 6.40
CA LEU A 141 12.20 -16.13 5.34
C LEU A 141 10.79 -16.14 5.92
N ARG A 142 10.49 -17.07 6.83
CA ARG A 142 9.19 -17.14 7.52
C ARG A 142 8.88 -15.86 8.30
N ALA A 143 9.84 -15.39 9.09
CA ALA A 143 9.69 -14.15 9.85
C ALA A 143 9.45 -12.93 8.95
N ALA A 144 10.13 -12.86 7.80
CA ALA A 144 9.93 -11.80 6.81
C ALA A 144 8.54 -11.89 6.17
N ILE A 145 8.09 -13.08 5.75
CA ILE A 145 6.72 -13.28 5.22
C ILE A 145 5.67 -12.85 6.26
N ASP A 146 5.79 -13.28 7.52
CA ASP A 146 4.85 -12.88 8.59
C ASP A 146 4.83 -11.37 8.81
N LYS A 147 6.00 -10.71 8.74
CA LYS A 147 6.11 -9.26 8.81
C LYS A 147 5.42 -8.58 7.62
N LEU A 148 5.61 -9.10 6.41
CA LEU A 148 5.01 -8.56 5.18
C LEU A 148 3.49 -8.74 5.13
N VAL A 149 2.96 -9.88 5.62
CA VAL A 149 1.52 -10.12 5.77
C VAL A 149 0.91 -9.14 6.76
N ARG A 150 1.52 -8.97 7.93
CA ARG A 150 1.08 -7.98 8.93
C ARG A 150 1.14 -6.54 8.41
N ALA A 151 2.14 -6.23 7.58
CA ALA A 151 2.29 -4.91 6.96
C ALA A 151 1.34 -4.66 5.77
N GLY A 152 0.63 -5.69 5.28
CA GLY A 152 -0.32 -5.62 4.17
C GLY A 152 0.30 -5.73 2.77
N TYR A 153 1.61 -5.99 2.67
CA TYR A 153 2.29 -6.21 1.38
C TYR A 153 1.97 -7.59 0.78
N LEU A 154 1.75 -8.57 1.63
CA LEU A 154 1.21 -9.88 1.26
C LEU A 154 -0.15 -10.07 1.97
N ASP A 155 -1.03 -10.88 1.40
CA ASP A 155 -2.20 -11.41 2.09
C ASP A 155 -2.07 -12.92 2.21
N GLU A 156 -2.62 -13.49 3.28
CA GLU A 156 -2.63 -14.93 3.50
C GLU A 156 -4.03 -15.38 3.90
N ARG A 157 -4.59 -16.35 3.15
CA ARG A 157 -5.88 -16.96 3.43
C ARG A 157 -5.77 -18.46 3.23
N ASP A 158 -6.13 -19.24 4.24
CA ASP A 158 -6.12 -20.71 4.21
C ASP A 158 -4.77 -21.30 3.71
N GLY A 159 -3.66 -20.69 4.13
CA GLY A 159 -2.30 -21.10 3.74
C GLY A 159 -1.90 -20.73 2.29
N VAL A 160 -2.71 -19.94 1.60
CA VAL A 160 -2.42 -19.39 0.27
C VAL A 160 -1.99 -17.94 0.41
N LEU A 161 -0.78 -17.64 -0.06
CA LEU A 161 -0.26 -16.28 -0.18
C LEU A 161 -0.74 -15.65 -1.48
N SER A 162 -1.05 -14.36 -1.42
CA SER A 162 -1.27 -13.50 -2.58
C SER A 162 -0.61 -12.14 -2.38
N ILE A 163 -0.52 -11.36 -3.47
CA ILE A 163 -0.04 -9.98 -3.41
C ILE A 163 -1.07 -9.15 -2.63
N GLY A 164 -0.64 -8.49 -1.56
CA GLY A 164 -1.52 -7.65 -0.74
C GLY A 164 -1.76 -6.27 -1.35
N TRP A 165 -2.88 -5.64 -0.99
CA TRP A 165 -3.30 -4.31 -1.49
C TRP A 165 -2.19 -3.25 -1.35
N ARG A 166 -1.35 -3.33 -0.31
CA ARG A 166 -0.30 -2.35 -0.08
C ARG A 166 0.84 -2.43 -1.09
N SER A 167 1.13 -3.63 -1.59
CA SER A 167 2.07 -3.81 -2.69
C SER A 167 1.56 -3.11 -3.94
N TYR A 168 0.28 -3.26 -4.27
CA TYR A 168 -0.32 -2.49 -5.36
C TYR A 168 -0.36 -0.99 -5.07
N ALA A 169 -0.53 -0.59 -3.82
CA ALA A 169 -0.53 0.80 -3.44
C ALA A 169 0.85 1.45 -3.63
N GLU A 170 1.94 0.80 -3.28
CA GLU A 170 3.27 1.43 -3.25
C GLU A 170 4.16 1.06 -4.45
N ILE A 171 3.95 -0.12 -5.04
CA ILE A 171 4.79 -0.69 -6.09
C ILE A 171 4.01 -0.74 -7.40
N ASP A 172 4.63 -0.26 -8.48
CA ASP A 172 4.16 -0.53 -9.84
C ASP A 172 4.53 -1.97 -10.21
N ILE A 173 3.61 -2.91 -9.97
CA ILE A 173 3.84 -4.36 -10.12
C ILE A 173 4.14 -4.72 -11.58
N GLU A 174 3.43 -4.11 -12.53
CA GLU A 174 3.65 -4.37 -13.95
C GLU A 174 5.03 -3.92 -14.38
N LYS A 175 5.42 -2.68 -14.04
CA LYS A 175 6.77 -2.18 -14.32
C LYS A 175 7.86 -2.96 -13.58
N PHE A 176 7.55 -3.45 -12.38
CA PHE A 176 8.48 -4.24 -11.57
C PHE A 176 8.77 -5.60 -12.20
N VAL A 177 7.74 -6.30 -12.71
CA VAL A 177 7.89 -7.64 -13.27
C VAL A 177 8.27 -7.62 -14.75
N MET A 178 7.66 -6.74 -15.55
CA MET A 178 7.85 -6.67 -17.00
C MET A 178 8.95 -5.68 -17.41
N ARG A 179 10.15 -5.76 -16.81
CA ARG A 179 11.28 -4.93 -17.29
C ARG A 179 11.50 -5.18 -18.79
N LYS A 180 11.07 -4.23 -19.65
CA LYS A 180 11.53 -4.15 -21.04
C LYS A 180 13.05 -4.03 -20.99
N GLN A 181 13.73 -5.03 -21.55
CA GLN A 181 15.12 -4.94 -21.96
C GLN A 181 15.30 -3.79 -22.95
#